data_AF-A0A5K1C7L6-F1
#
_entry.id   AF-A0A5K1C7L6-F1
#
_cell.length_a   1.000
_cell.length_b   1.000
_cell.length_c   1.000
_cell.angle_alpha   90.00
_cell.angle_beta   90.00
_cell.angle_gamma   90.00
#
_symmetry.space_group_name_H-M   'P 1'
#
loop_
_entity.id
_entity.type
_entity.pdbx_description
1 polymer ?
#
loop_
_entity_poly.entity_id
_entity_poly.type
_entity_poly.pdbx_seq_one_letter_code
_entity_poly.pdbx_strand_id
1 'polypeptide(L)' 'THISNTREAKAFALLSEEGIAKGVRRVTAVTSECALKAMEMAQSLDQEIDNVAQAEGTLLEK' A
#
# COMPACT_ATOMS: atom_id res chain seq x y z
N THR A 1 9.07 -7.80 -23.64
CA THR A 1 8.97 -9.10 -22.93
C THR A 1 7.62 -9.13 -22.24
N HIS A 2 6.86 -10.22 -22.35
CA HIS A 2 5.53 -10.35 -21.74
C HIS A 2 5.43 -11.69 -21.01
N ILE A 3 4.59 -11.75 -19.97
CA ILE A 3 4.21 -13.00 -19.30
C ILE A 3 3.23 -13.78 -20.18
N SER A 4 3.24 -15.11 -20.09
CA SER A 4 2.38 -15.95 -20.95
C SER A 4 0.95 -16.04 -20.41
N ASN A 5 0.79 -15.93 -19.08
CA ASN A 5 -0.50 -15.92 -18.41
C ASN A 5 -0.54 -14.87 -17.29
N THR A 6 -1.68 -14.18 -17.13
CA THR A 6 -1.85 -13.15 -16.09
C THR A 6 -1.68 -13.69 -14.67
N ARG A 7 -1.94 -14.98 -14.42
CA ARG A 7 -1.71 -15.63 -13.12
C ARG A 7 -0.25 -15.53 -12.67
N GLU A 8 0.69 -15.43 -13.61
CA GLU A 8 2.13 -15.28 -13.29
C GLU A 8 2.42 -13.96 -12.58
N ALA A 9 1.59 -12.93 -12.77
CA ALA A 9 1.72 -11.63 -12.11
C ALA A 9 1.32 -11.65 -10.61
N LYS A 10 0.62 -12.70 -10.16
CA LYS A 10 0.21 -12.93 -8.76
C LYS A 10 -0.52 -11.72 -8.15
N ALA A 11 -0.03 -11.21 -7.01
CA ALA A 11 -0.60 -10.05 -6.32
C ALA A 11 -0.29 -8.75 -7.08
N PHE A 12 -1.15 -7.75 -6.94
CA PHE A 12 -1.02 -6.43 -7.56
C PHE A 12 -1.41 -5.36 -6.54
N ALA A 13 -0.51 -4.41 -6.28
CA ALA A 13 -0.71 -3.36 -5.29
C ALA A 13 -0.57 -1.97 -5.94
N LEU A 14 -1.58 -1.13 -5.74
CA LEU A 14 -1.55 0.29 -6.13
C LEU A 14 -0.80 1.08 -5.06
N LEU A 15 0.24 1.80 -5.46
CA LEU A 15 1.09 2.58 -4.56
C LEU A 15 0.70 4.06 -4.56
N SER A 16 0.39 4.62 -5.74
CA SER A 16 -0.05 6.00 -5.84
C SER A 16 -0.91 6.22 -7.08
N GLU A 17 -1.78 7.22 -6.99
CA GLU A 17 -2.51 7.77 -8.13
C GLU A 17 -2.47 9.31 -8.07
N GLU A 18 -2.04 9.93 -9.16
CA GLU A 18 -1.84 11.38 -9.22
C GLU A 18 -2.30 11.96 -10.56
N GLY A 19 -2.89 13.15 -10.53
CA GLY A 19 -3.29 13.88 -11.74
C GLY A 19 -2.09 14.55 -12.38
N ILE A 20 -1.82 14.28 -13.66
CA ILE A 20 -0.65 14.84 -14.38
C ILE A 20 -1.03 15.83 -15.48
N ALA A 21 -2.28 15.82 -15.94
CA ALA A 21 -2.83 16.79 -16.89
C ALA A 21 -4.36 16.77 -16.85
N LYS A 22 -5.01 17.68 -17.59
CA LYS A 22 -6.47 17.71 -17.73
C LYS A 22 -6.97 16.38 -18.30
N GLY A 23 -7.64 15.59 -17.46
CA GLY A 23 -8.17 14.27 -17.83
C GLY A 23 -7.16 13.12 -17.85
N VAL A 24 -5.94 13.30 -17.36
CA VAL A 24 -4.89 12.26 -17.34
C VAL A 24 -4.43 11.98 -15.90
N ARG A 25 -4.41 10.71 -15.52
CA ARG A 25 -3.96 10.23 -14.20
C ARG A 25 -2.83 9.21 -14.37
N ARG A 26 -1.79 9.34 -13.55
CA ARG A 26 -0.71 8.35 -13.43
C ARG A 26 -1.01 7.45 -12.26
N VAL A 27 -0.93 6.15 -12.50
CA VAL A 27 -1.03 5.12 -11.47
C VAL A 27 0.32 4.43 -11.35
N THR A 28 0.88 4.43 -10.14
CA THR A 28 2.09 3.66 -9.81
C THR A 28 1.65 2.39 -9.10
N ALA A 29 2.04 1.24 -9.63
CA ALA A 29 1.66 -0.05 -9.09
C ALA A 29 2.80 -1.05 -9.22
N VAL A 30 2.80 -2.06 -8.35
CA VAL A 30 3.74 -3.18 -8.38
C VAL A 30 2.98 -4.50 -8.39
N THR A 31 3.61 -5.56 -8.87
CA THR A 31 3.03 -6.91 -8.97
C THR A 31 3.97 -7.96 -8.34
N SER A 32 3.53 -9.21 -8.24
CA SER A 32 4.33 -10.34 -7.75
C SER A 32 4.86 -10.12 -6.34
N GLU A 33 6.13 -10.45 -6.07
CA GLU A 33 6.73 -10.33 -4.75
C GLU A 33 6.75 -8.88 -4.24
N CYS A 34 6.92 -7.90 -5.13
CA CYS A 34 6.90 -6.49 -4.74
C CYS A 34 5.52 -6.07 -4.21
N ALA A 35 4.43 -6.61 -4.76
CA ALA A 35 3.09 -6.33 -4.25
C ALA A 35 2.87 -6.92 -2.86
N LEU A 36 3.33 -8.16 -2.63
CA LEU A 36 3.22 -8.79 -1.31
C LEU A 36 3.97 -7.99 -0.24
N LYS A 37 5.21 -7.59 -0.53
CA LYS A 37 6.01 -6.75 0.38
C LYS A 37 5.35 -5.40 0.65
N ALA A 38 4.77 -4.77 -0.37
CA ALA A 38 4.05 -3.51 -0.20
C ALA A 38 2.84 -3.65 0.74
N MET A 39 2.08 -4.74 0.61
CA MET A 39 0.94 -5.04 1.48
C MET A 39 1.37 -5.35 2.92
N GLU A 40 2.44 -6.11 3.11
CA GLU A 40 3.01 -6.40 4.44
C GLU A 40 3.49 -5.12 5.13
N MET A 41 4.17 -4.23 4.40
CA MET A 41 4.59 -2.93 4.94
C MET A 41 3.39 -2.06 5.32
N ALA A 42 2.35 -2.02 4.49
CA ALA A 42 1.12 -1.29 4.81
C ALA A 42 0.47 -1.82 6.10
N GLN A 43 0.34 -3.15 6.22
CA GLN A 43 -0.22 -3.78 7.42
C GLN A 43 0.61 -3.48 8.68
N SER A 44 1.94 -3.51 8.59
CA SER A 44 2.82 -3.17 9.71
C SER A 44 2.60 -1.73 10.17
N LEU A 45 2.49 -0.80 9.22
CA LEU A 45 2.27 0.61 9.52
C LEU A 45 0.89 0.85 10.16
N ASP A 46 -0.17 0.22 9.65
CA ASP A 46 -1.50 0.29 10.25
C ASP A 46 -1.48 -0.21 11.70
N GLN A 47 -0.78 -1.32 11.95
CA GLN A 47 -0.65 -1.86 13.31
C GLN A 47 0.12 -0.92 14.25
N GLU A 48 1.17 -0.25 13.77
CA GLU A 48 1.90 0.77 14.53
C GLU A 48 1.00 1.95 14.89
N ILE A 49 0.20 2.44 13.93
CA ILE A 49 -0.77 3.53 14.15
C ILE A 49 -1.82 3.12 15.18
N ASP A 50 -2.39 1.93 15.05
CA ASP A 50 -3.39 1.41 15.99
C ASP A 50 -2.81 1.34 17.41
N ASN A 51 -1.58 0.84 17.55
CA ASN A 51 -0.91 0.77 18.85
C ASN A 51 -0.72 2.15 19.49
N VAL A 52 -0.32 3.15 18.70
CA VAL A 52 -0.17 4.53 19.18
C VAL A 52 -1.53 5.12 19.56
N ALA A 53 -2.56 4.94 18.73
CA ALA A 53 -3.90 5.45 19.01
C ALA A 53 -4.49 4.88 20.31
N GLN A 54 -4.24 3.61 20.61
CA GLN A 54 -4.63 3.01 21.90
C GLN A 54 -3.80 3.53 23.08
N ALA A 55 -2.53 3.87 22.87
CA ALA A 55 -1.65 4.39 23.92
C ALA A 55 -1.97 5.85 24.29
N GLU A 56 -2.36 6.70 23.33
CA GLU A 56 -2.67 8.13 23.57
C GLU A 56 -3.90 8.33 24.48
N GLY A 57 -4.87 7.40 24.47
CA GLY A 57 -6.00 7.41 25.41
C GLY A 57 -5.58 7.25 26.88
N THR A 58 -4.36 6.76 27.15
CA THR A 58 -3.85 6.52 28.51
C THR A 58 -2.90 7.64 29.00
N LEU A 59 -2.38 8.48 28.09
CA LEU A 59 -1.40 9.53 28.40
C LEU A 59 -2.01 10.92 28.60
N LEU A 60 -3.30 11.12 28.26
CA LEU A 60 -3.99 12.41 28.34
C LEU A 60 -4.73 12.64 29.68
N GLU A 61 -4.63 11.72 30.65
CA GLU A 61 -5.10 11.92 32.03
C GLU A 61 -3.94 12.24 32.99
N LYS A 62 -3.32 13.43 32.86
CA LYS A 62 -2.60 14.10 33.97
C LYS A 62 -2.64 15.62 33.84
#